data_AF-A0A7S0VZV2-F1
#
_entry.id   AF-A0A7S0VZV2-F1
#
_cell.length_a   1.000
_cell.length_b   1.000
_cell.length_c   1.000
_cell.angle_alpha   90.00
_cell.angle_beta   90.00
_cell.angle_gamma   90.00
#
_symmetry.space_group_name_H-M   'P 1'
#
loop_
_entity.id
_entity.type
_entity.pdbx_description
1 polymer ?
#
loop_
_entity_poly.entity_id
_entity_poly.type
_entity_poly.pdbx_seq_one_letter_code
_entity_poly.pdbx_strand_id
1 'polypeptide(L)'
;DIGLGESYMHGEFDPDDLTEFVGVLTQNIAAVNAAQGELGIANWIGTKLQTLAHFARANTIEGSRRNINEHYDLGNDMYRLFLDDTWMYSSAVFNSPSDSLYQAQLNKLDLMIQKCDLQPTDRLLEIGCGWGGFAVRAAKASGCHVTGITISEEQYAFCQERIKKEG
;
A
#
# COMPACT_ATOMS: atom_id res chain seq x y z
N ASP A 1 11.22 -13.75 9.24
CA ASP A 1 10.41 -13.34 8.07
C ASP A 1 11.18 -13.45 6.76
N ILE A 2 12.32 -12.77 6.58
CA ILE A 2 13.12 -12.84 5.34
C ILE A 2 13.47 -14.27 4.94
N GLY A 3 14.12 -15.04 5.83
CA GLY A 3 14.50 -16.43 5.52
C GLY A 3 13.31 -17.35 5.24
N LEU A 4 12.16 -17.11 5.88
CA LEU A 4 10.93 -17.86 5.59
C LEU A 4 10.43 -17.57 4.16
N GLY A 5 10.41 -16.28 3.78
CA GLY A 5 10.01 -15.86 2.43
C GLY A 5 10.95 -16.39 1.35
N GLU A 6 12.27 -16.30 1.57
CA GLU A 6 13.28 -16.83 0.63
C GLU A 6 13.16 -18.34 0.46
N SER A 7 12.97 -19.09 1.55
CA SER A 7 12.83 -20.55 1.51
C SER A 7 11.57 -20.96 0.73
N TYR A 8 10.46 -20.22 0.88
CA TYR A 8 9.25 -20.42 0.07
C TYR A 8 9.51 -20.11 -1.42
N MET A 9 10.15 -18.98 -1.72
CA MET A 9 10.50 -18.60 -3.10
C MET A 9 11.45 -19.60 -3.78
N HIS A 10 12.31 -20.27 -3.01
CA HIS A 10 13.19 -21.34 -3.49
C HIS A 10 12.50 -22.71 -3.59
N GLY A 11 11.24 -22.83 -3.16
CA GLY A 11 10.48 -24.08 -3.20
C GLY A 11 10.95 -25.11 -2.17
N GLU A 12 11.61 -24.68 -1.09
CA GLU A 12 12.06 -25.58 -0.02
C GLU A 12 10.88 -26.15 0.79
N PHE A 13 9.74 -25.44 0.76
CA PHE A 13 8.45 -25.92 1.23
C PHE A 13 7.33 -25.31 0.37
N ASP A 14 6.21 -26.02 0.28
CA ASP A 14 5.05 -25.62 -0.51
C ASP A 14 3.77 -25.99 0.26
N PRO A 15 3.16 -25.04 0.99
CA PRO A 15 1.94 -25.31 1.76
C PRO A 15 0.72 -25.38 0.83
N ASP A 16 -0.24 -26.26 1.15
CA ASP A 16 -1.50 -26.36 0.40
C ASP A 16 -2.28 -25.04 0.36
N ASP A 17 -2.22 -24.27 1.45
CA ASP A 17 -2.76 -22.90 1.53
C ASP A 17 -1.74 -21.98 2.21
N LEU A 18 -1.11 -21.11 1.42
CA LEU A 18 -0.15 -20.13 1.91
C LEU A 18 -0.77 -19.11 2.88
N THR A 19 -2.03 -18.75 2.68
CA THR A 19 -2.73 -17.77 3.52
C THR A 19 -2.98 -18.35 4.90
N GLU A 20 -3.48 -19.57 4.97
CA GLU A 20 -3.69 -20.27 6.24
C GLU A 20 -2.36 -20.51 6.96
N PHE A 21 -1.32 -20.94 6.22
CA PHE A 21 0.03 -21.13 6.77
C PHE A 21 0.57 -19.84 7.43
N VAL A 22 0.54 -18.71 6.71
CA VAL A 22 0.94 -17.41 7.27
C VAL A 22 0.02 -16.99 8.42
N GLY A 23 -1.26 -17.33 8.36
CA GLY A 23 -2.24 -17.10 9.42
C GLY A 23 -1.85 -17.78 10.73
N VAL A 24 -1.46 -19.05 10.69
CA VAL A 24 -0.98 -19.80 11.87
C VAL A 24 0.26 -19.14 12.46
N LEU A 25 1.24 -18.74 11.64
CA LEU A 25 2.44 -18.06 12.11
C LEU A 25 2.10 -16.72 12.79
N THR A 26 1.20 -15.96 12.19
CA THR A 26 0.77 -14.65 12.70
C THR A 26 0.03 -14.79 14.03
N GLN A 27 -0.86 -15.78 14.18
CA GLN A 27 -1.56 -16.05 15.44
C GLN A 27 -0.61 -16.48 16.56
N ASN A 28 0.53 -17.09 16.20
CA ASN A 28 1.54 -17.57 17.14
C ASN A 28 2.79 -16.68 17.20
N ILE A 29 2.70 -15.42 16.77
CA ILE A 29 3.85 -14.52 16.63
C ILE A 29 4.69 -14.41 17.92
N ALA A 30 4.07 -14.49 19.10
CA ALA A 30 4.78 -14.46 20.37
C ALA A 30 5.67 -15.70 20.57
N ALA A 31 5.18 -16.89 20.22
CA ALA A 31 5.96 -18.13 20.28
C ALA A 31 7.03 -18.17 19.19
N VAL A 32 6.72 -17.67 17.99
CA VAL A 32 7.69 -17.52 16.88
C VAL A 32 8.83 -16.59 17.29
N ASN A 33 8.51 -15.44 17.89
CA ASN A 33 9.51 -14.48 18.38
C ASN A 33 10.33 -15.05 19.54
N ALA A 34 9.72 -15.83 20.44
CA ALA A 34 10.42 -16.50 21.53
C ALA A 34 11.40 -17.57 21.03
N ALA A 35 11.01 -18.36 20.03
CA ALA A 35 11.89 -19.36 19.40
C ALA A 35 13.09 -18.73 18.67
N GLN A 36 12.92 -17.53 18.10
CA GLN A 36 14.07 -16.76 17.56
C GLN A 36 15.04 -16.28 18.66
N GLY A 37 14.57 -16.14 19.90
CA GLY A 37 15.36 -15.67 21.05
C GLY A 37 16.42 -16.66 21.56
N GLU A 38 16.34 -17.95 21.20
CA GLU A 38 17.23 -19.00 21.75
C GLU A 38 18.65 -19.03 21.12
N LEU A 39 18.94 -18.20 20.12
CA LEU A 39 20.29 -18.07 19.51
C LEU A 39 21.17 -16.96 20.14
N GLY A 40 20.70 -16.32 21.22
CA GLY A 40 21.45 -15.52 22.19
C GLY A 40 22.48 -14.51 21.66
N ILE A 41 23.70 -15.00 21.35
CA ILE A 41 24.87 -14.18 21.01
C ILE A 41 24.93 -13.85 19.51
N ALA A 42 24.55 -14.79 18.64
CA ALA A 42 24.53 -14.58 17.19
C ALA A 42 23.47 -13.57 16.78
N ASN A 43 22.30 -13.63 17.45
CA ASN A 43 21.22 -12.69 17.22
C ASN A 43 21.61 -11.27 17.67
N TRP A 44 22.27 -11.09 18.82
CA TRP A 44 22.70 -9.78 19.31
C TRP A 44 23.70 -9.06 18.39
N ILE A 45 24.71 -9.78 17.87
CA ILE A 45 25.68 -9.23 16.90
C ILE A 45 24.96 -8.84 15.60
N GLY A 46 24.08 -9.73 15.11
CA GLY A 46 23.25 -9.48 13.93
C GLY A 46 22.36 -8.24 14.08
N THR A 47 21.66 -8.10 15.21
CA THR A 47 20.79 -6.92 15.46
C THR A 47 21.59 -5.64 15.54
N LYS A 48 22.79 -5.64 16.14
CA LYS A 48 23.68 -4.48 16.23
C LYS A 48 24.21 -4.06 14.86
N LEU A 49 24.65 -5.01 14.04
CA LEU A 49 25.08 -4.78 12.65
C LEU A 49 23.94 -4.24 11.79
N GLN A 50 22.74 -4.83 11.90
CA GLN A 50 21.55 -4.35 11.19
C GLN A 50 21.14 -2.95 11.64
N THR A 51 21.21 -2.67 12.95
CA THR A 51 20.91 -1.33 13.49
C THR A 51 21.91 -0.30 12.95
N LEU A 52 23.21 -0.60 12.96
CA LEU A 52 24.25 0.27 12.40
C LEU A 52 24.08 0.48 10.89
N ALA A 53 23.80 -0.59 10.15
CA ALA A 53 23.51 -0.52 8.71
C ALA A 53 22.25 0.31 8.43
N HIS A 54 21.23 0.22 9.29
CA HIS A 54 20.01 1.01 9.20
C HIS A 54 20.28 2.50 9.48
N PHE A 55 21.11 2.84 10.46
CA PHE A 55 21.54 4.22 10.70
C PHE A 55 22.39 4.79 9.56
N ALA A 56 23.14 3.94 8.85
CA ALA A 56 23.90 4.34 7.66
C ALA A 56 23.02 4.52 6.40
N ARG A 57 21.78 4.00 6.40
CA ARG A 57 20.77 4.22 5.36
C ARG A 57 19.98 5.49 5.67
N ALA A 58 20.62 6.65 5.47
CA ALA A 58 19.95 7.93 5.64
C ALA A 58 18.78 8.09 4.64
N ASN A 59 17.60 8.44 5.15
CA ASN A 59 16.44 8.85 4.35
C ASN A 59 16.68 10.24 3.74
N THR A 60 17.58 10.31 2.76
CA THR A 60 17.84 11.52 1.99
C THR A 60 16.81 11.66 0.86
N ILE A 61 16.53 12.89 0.43
CA ILE A 61 15.60 13.16 -0.68
C ILE A 61 16.06 12.45 -1.96
N GLU A 62 17.37 12.44 -2.22
CA GLU A 62 17.97 11.78 -3.39
C GLU A 62 17.91 10.25 -3.31
N GLY A 63 18.14 9.66 -2.12
CA GLY A 63 18.02 8.23 -1.89
C GLY A 63 16.58 7.73 -2.03
N SER A 64 15.62 8.48 -1.45
CA SER A 64 14.20 8.20 -1.62
C SER A 64 13.79 8.23 -3.09
N ARG A 65 14.22 9.25 -3.86
CA ARG A 65 13.92 9.33 -5.31
C ARG A 65 14.43 8.12 -6.08
N ARG A 66 15.62 7.60 -5.75
CA ARG A 66 16.19 6.42 -6.40
C ARG A 66 15.42 5.14 -6.07
N ASN A 67 15.08 4.94 -4.79
CA ASN A 67 14.29 3.79 -4.35
C ASN A 67 12.87 3.79 -4.94
N ILE A 68 12.29 4.97 -5.19
CA ILE A 68 10.97 5.13 -5.80
C ILE A 68 11.00 4.60 -7.24
N ASN A 69 11.98 5.00 -8.06
CA ASN A 69 12.05 4.54 -9.45
C ASN A 69 12.14 3.00 -9.55
N GLU A 70 12.96 2.34 -8.73
CA GLU A 70 13.13 0.89 -8.77
C GLU A 70 11.87 0.10 -8.32
N HIS A 71 11.01 0.67 -7.46
CA HIS A 71 9.82 -0.02 -6.92
C HIS A 71 8.54 0.20 -7.76
N TYR A 72 8.54 1.09 -8.76
CA TYR A 72 7.37 1.36 -9.62
C TYR A 72 7.55 0.95 -11.09
N ASP A 73 8.72 0.41 -11.48
CA ASP A 73 9.00 -0.04 -12.86
C ASP A 73 8.17 -1.27 -13.32
N LEU A 74 7.48 -1.97 -12.41
CA LEU A 74 6.49 -2.99 -12.79
C LEU A 74 5.23 -2.40 -13.48
N GLY A 75 5.08 -1.07 -13.46
CA GLY A 75 4.17 -0.30 -14.31
C GLY A 75 2.68 -0.46 -14.02
N ASN A 76 1.86 0.43 -14.59
CA ASN A 76 0.40 0.38 -14.47
C ASN A 76 -0.21 -0.93 -15.03
N ASP A 77 0.48 -1.58 -15.96
CA ASP A 77 0.04 -2.82 -16.61
C ASP A 77 -0.08 -3.98 -15.63
N MET A 78 0.87 -4.13 -14.70
CA MET A 78 0.80 -5.17 -13.67
C MET A 78 -0.41 -4.93 -12.76
N TYR A 79 -0.57 -3.71 -12.25
CA TYR A 79 -1.67 -3.36 -11.34
C TYR A 79 -3.04 -3.54 -11.98
N ARG A 80 -3.15 -3.28 -13.29
CA ARG A 80 -4.39 -3.47 -14.05
C ARG A 80 -4.91 -4.92 -14.01
N LEU A 81 -4.03 -5.90 -13.81
CA LEU A 81 -4.41 -7.31 -13.81
C LEU A 81 -5.25 -7.71 -12.59
N PHE A 82 -5.15 -6.99 -11.48
CA PHE A 82 -5.79 -7.37 -10.21
C PHE A 82 -6.50 -6.23 -9.48
N LEU A 83 -6.25 -4.97 -9.82
CA LEU A 83 -7.03 -3.85 -9.30
C LEU A 83 -8.37 -3.71 -10.05
N ASP A 84 -9.36 -3.19 -9.35
CA ASP A 84 -10.62 -2.76 -9.94
C ASP A 84 -10.51 -1.36 -10.59
N ASP A 85 -11.58 -0.92 -11.26
CA ASP A 85 -11.62 0.33 -12.03
C ASP A 85 -11.47 1.61 -11.19
N THR A 86 -11.58 1.55 -9.86
CA THR A 86 -11.22 2.69 -9.00
C THR A 86 -9.72 2.96 -8.98
N TRP A 87 -8.90 1.95 -9.30
CA TRP A 87 -7.44 1.96 -9.16
C TRP A 87 -6.99 2.26 -7.74
N MET A 88 -7.64 1.65 -6.75
CA MET A 88 -7.28 1.78 -5.34
C MET A 88 -6.44 0.59 -4.88
N TYR A 89 -5.14 0.80 -4.69
CA TYR A 89 -4.28 -0.17 -4.01
C TYR A 89 -4.23 0.10 -2.50
N SER A 90 -5.40 0.03 -1.87
CA SER A 90 -5.61 0.19 -0.43
C SER A 90 -6.77 -0.70 0.03
N SER A 91 -6.96 -0.83 1.34
CA SER A 91 -8.12 -1.54 1.88
C SER A 91 -9.44 -0.97 1.35
N ALA A 92 -10.43 -1.85 1.22
CA ALA A 92 -11.80 -1.55 0.81
C ALA A 92 -12.77 -1.73 1.99
N VAL A 93 -14.02 -1.27 1.86
CA VAL A 93 -15.08 -1.42 2.87
C VAL A 93 -16.23 -2.22 2.29
N PHE A 94 -16.38 -3.47 2.75
CA PHE A 94 -17.47 -4.35 2.35
C PHE A 94 -18.65 -4.14 3.31
N ASN A 95 -19.77 -3.66 2.79
CA ASN A 95 -21.01 -3.52 3.56
C ASN A 95 -21.81 -4.84 3.53
N SER A 96 -21.59 -5.65 2.49
CA SER A 96 -22.12 -7.01 2.35
C SER A 96 -21.00 -7.97 1.91
N PRO A 97 -21.03 -9.26 2.32
CA PRO A 97 -20.16 -10.29 1.76
C PRO A 97 -20.28 -10.48 0.24
N SER A 98 -21.38 -9.99 -0.36
CA SER A 98 -21.62 -10.06 -1.80
C SER A 98 -21.09 -8.85 -2.58
N ASP A 99 -20.54 -7.83 -1.91
CA ASP A 99 -20.03 -6.64 -2.61
C ASP A 99 -18.84 -7.03 -3.50
N SER A 100 -18.82 -6.53 -4.73
CA SER A 100 -17.62 -6.62 -5.57
C SER A 100 -16.51 -5.74 -4.98
N LEU A 101 -15.25 -6.03 -5.34
CA LEU A 101 -14.12 -5.18 -4.93
C LEU A 101 -14.34 -3.72 -5.34
N TYR A 102 -14.82 -3.49 -6.57
CA TYR A 102 -15.19 -2.17 -7.06
C TYR A 102 -16.19 -1.48 -6.14
N GLN A 103 -17.29 -2.16 -5.79
CA GLN A 103 -18.30 -1.59 -4.90
C GLN A 103 -17.74 -1.31 -3.51
N ALA A 104 -16.92 -2.23 -2.98
CA ALA A 104 -16.27 -2.05 -1.69
C ALA A 104 -15.28 -0.87 -1.66
N GLN A 105 -14.59 -0.62 -2.77
CA GLN A 105 -13.76 0.59 -2.89
C GLN A 105 -14.62 1.85 -2.96
N LEU A 106 -15.74 1.85 -3.70
CA LEU A 106 -16.66 2.98 -3.71
C LEU A 106 -17.22 3.28 -2.30
N ASN A 107 -17.65 2.25 -1.58
CA ASN A 107 -18.13 2.36 -0.20
C ASN A 107 -17.06 3.03 0.69
N LYS A 108 -15.80 2.59 0.56
CA LYS A 108 -14.66 3.17 1.29
C LYS A 108 -14.45 4.65 0.95
N LEU A 109 -14.48 5.00 -0.34
CA LEU A 109 -14.30 6.38 -0.77
C LEU A 109 -15.44 7.28 -0.28
N ASP A 110 -16.69 6.84 -0.39
CA ASP A 110 -17.86 7.59 0.07
C ASP A 110 -17.86 7.78 1.59
N LEU A 111 -17.47 6.74 2.34
CA LEU A 111 -17.31 6.83 3.79
C LEU A 111 -16.25 7.88 4.17
N MET A 112 -15.14 7.96 3.44
CA MET A 112 -14.13 9.00 3.69
C MET A 112 -14.67 10.40 3.38
N ILE A 113 -15.35 10.59 2.24
CA ILE A 113 -15.97 11.87 1.86
C ILE A 113 -16.97 12.31 2.93
N GLN A 114 -17.85 11.40 3.36
CA GLN A 114 -18.83 11.66 4.40
C GLN A 114 -18.17 12.06 5.72
N LYS A 115 -17.12 11.36 6.14
CA LYS A 115 -16.39 11.67 7.37
C LYS A 115 -15.66 13.01 7.32
N CYS A 116 -15.21 13.41 6.15
CA CYS A 116 -14.58 14.71 5.94
C CYS A 116 -15.60 15.87 5.92
N ASP A 117 -16.90 15.58 5.75
CA ASP A 117 -17.99 16.57 5.67
C ASP A 117 -17.68 17.73 4.71
N LEU A 118 -17.14 17.39 3.54
CA LEU A 118 -16.60 18.34 2.58
C LEU A 118 -17.68 19.26 2.01
N GLN A 119 -17.40 20.56 2.03
CA GLN A 119 -18.23 21.60 1.42
C GLN A 119 -17.60 22.10 0.12
N PRO A 120 -18.39 22.66 -0.82
CA PRO A 120 -17.87 23.20 -2.08
C PRO A 120 -16.78 24.27 -1.91
N THR A 121 -16.76 24.97 -0.77
CA THR A 121 -15.77 26.02 -0.46
C THR A 121 -14.44 25.48 0.06
N ASP A 122 -14.36 24.19 0.37
CA ASP A 122 -13.20 23.61 1.01
C ASP A 122 -12.05 23.36 0.03
N ARG A 123 -10.84 23.28 0.59
CA ARG A 123 -9.62 22.91 -0.12
C ARG A 123 -9.04 21.66 0.53
N LEU A 124 -9.09 20.55 -0.17
CA LEU A 124 -8.64 19.24 0.30
C LEU A 124 -7.23 18.93 -0.20
N LEU A 125 -6.33 18.52 0.70
CA LEU A 125 -5.01 17.97 0.32
C LEU A 125 -5.02 16.45 0.50
N GLU A 126 -4.77 15.72 -0.59
CA GLU A 126 -4.59 14.27 -0.59
C GLU A 126 -3.11 13.93 -0.73
N ILE A 127 -2.52 13.40 0.35
CA ILE A 127 -1.11 12.98 0.38
C ILE A 127 -1.03 11.51 -0.06
N GLY A 128 -0.33 11.25 -1.17
CA GLY A 128 -0.28 9.92 -1.75
C GLY A 128 -1.57 9.60 -2.51
N CYS A 129 -1.94 10.47 -3.47
CA CYS A 129 -3.23 10.37 -4.18
C CYS A 129 -3.37 9.18 -5.14
N GLY A 130 -2.33 8.36 -5.29
CA GLY A 130 -2.30 7.23 -6.20
C GLY A 130 -2.72 7.64 -7.61
N TRP A 131 -3.65 6.88 -8.19
CA TRP A 131 -4.21 7.13 -9.52
C TRP A 131 -5.41 8.10 -9.53
N GLY A 132 -5.58 8.90 -8.48
CA GLY A 132 -6.61 9.96 -8.39
C GLY A 132 -8.03 9.47 -8.14
N GLY A 133 -8.22 8.21 -7.71
CA GLY A 133 -9.54 7.62 -7.48
C GLY A 133 -10.36 8.39 -6.43
N PHE A 134 -9.74 8.74 -5.30
CA PHE A 134 -10.39 9.57 -4.28
C PHE A 134 -10.53 11.03 -4.71
N ALA A 135 -9.45 11.66 -5.19
CA ALA A 135 -9.49 13.07 -5.61
C ALA A 135 -10.65 13.39 -6.56
N VAL A 136 -10.83 12.60 -7.62
CA VAL A 136 -11.92 12.80 -8.59
C VAL A 136 -13.27 12.60 -7.93
N ARG A 137 -13.44 11.55 -7.12
CA ARG A 137 -14.72 11.26 -6.48
C ARG A 137 -15.10 12.32 -5.46
N ALA A 138 -14.15 12.77 -4.64
CA ALA A 138 -14.34 13.84 -3.67
C ALA A 138 -14.73 15.15 -4.36
N ALA A 139 -13.98 15.57 -5.38
CA ALA A 139 -14.27 16.78 -6.15
C ALA A 139 -15.68 16.74 -6.77
N LYS A 140 -16.08 15.60 -7.35
CA LYS A 140 -17.43 15.44 -7.93
C LYS A 140 -18.56 15.43 -6.91
N ALA A 141 -18.33 14.80 -5.75
CA ALA A 141 -19.35 14.65 -4.73
C ALA A 141 -19.60 15.95 -3.94
N SER A 142 -18.55 16.71 -3.63
CA SER A 142 -18.66 17.92 -2.79
C SER A 142 -18.51 19.23 -3.57
N GLY A 143 -17.95 19.21 -4.78
CA GLY A 143 -17.57 20.43 -5.51
C GLY A 143 -16.34 21.13 -4.94
N CYS A 144 -15.66 20.54 -3.95
CA CYS A 144 -14.49 21.16 -3.33
C CYS A 144 -13.25 21.12 -4.24
N HIS A 145 -12.27 21.96 -3.93
CA HIS A 145 -10.99 21.95 -4.64
C HIS A 145 -10.05 20.91 -4.04
N VAL A 146 -9.66 19.90 -4.82
CA VAL A 146 -8.71 18.87 -4.37
C VAL A 146 -7.32 19.11 -4.96
N THR A 147 -6.31 19.11 -4.08
CA THR A 147 -4.89 19.04 -4.44
C THR A 147 -4.37 17.66 -4.05
N GLY A 148 -4.04 16.83 -5.04
CA GLY A 148 -3.38 15.54 -4.82
C GLY A 148 -1.87 15.64 -5.02
N ILE A 149 -1.09 14.99 -4.17
CA ILE A 149 0.35 14.85 -4.35
C ILE A 149 0.75 13.37 -4.42
N THR A 150 1.62 13.05 -5.38
CA THR A 150 2.27 11.74 -5.51
C THR A 150 3.72 11.94 -5.91
N ILE A 151 4.55 10.97 -5.55
CA ILE A 151 5.97 10.88 -5.89
C ILE A 151 6.23 9.98 -7.10
N SER A 152 5.19 9.30 -7.61
CA SER A 152 5.26 8.44 -8.79
C SER A 152 4.85 9.21 -10.05
N GLU A 153 5.75 9.27 -11.04
CA GLU A 153 5.49 9.92 -12.32
C GLU A 153 4.37 9.22 -13.10
N GLU A 154 4.30 7.89 -13.05
CA GLU A 154 3.23 7.08 -13.67
C GLU A 154 1.85 7.35 -13.06
N GLN A 155 1.77 7.40 -11.73
CA GLN A 155 0.53 7.75 -11.03
C GLN A 155 0.09 9.18 -11.34
N TYR A 156 1.05 10.11 -11.38
CA TYR A 156 0.79 11.50 -11.74
C TYR A 156 0.22 11.61 -13.15
N ALA A 157 0.87 10.98 -14.15
CA ALA A 157 0.42 10.99 -15.54
C ALA A 157 -0.98 10.38 -15.69
N PHE A 158 -1.22 9.23 -15.06
CA PHE A 158 -2.54 8.58 -15.06
C PHE A 158 -3.61 9.47 -14.42
N CYS A 159 -3.31 10.06 -13.26
CA CYS A 159 -4.22 10.95 -12.55
C CYS A 159 -4.57 12.19 -13.40
N GLN A 160 -3.59 12.80 -14.07
CA GLN A 160 -3.81 13.93 -14.98
C GLN A 160 -4.77 13.56 -16.12
N GLU A 161 -4.56 12.42 -16.78
CA GLU A 161 -5.44 11.97 -17.86
C GLU A 161 -6.84 11.64 -17.36
N ARG A 162 -6.96 11.03 -16.18
CA ARG A 162 -8.25 10.77 -15.54
C ARG A 162 -9.01 12.07 -15.23
N ILE A 163 -8.35 13.07 -14.63
CA ILE A 163 -8.97 14.37 -14.32
C ILE A 163 -9.46 15.03 -15.62
N LYS A 164 -8.63 15.10 -16.66
CA LYS A 164 -9.03 15.68 -17.97
C LYS A 164 -10.26 15.00 -18.57
N LYS A 165 -10.37 13.68 -18.43
CA LYS A 165 -11.50 12.91 -18.95
C LYS A 165 -12.79 13.17 -18.16
N GLU A 166 -12.67 13.40 -16.86
CA GLU A 166 -13.81 13.48 -15.93
C GLU A 166 -14.38 14.90 -15.78
N GLY A 167 -13.64 15.91 -16.25
CA GLY A 167 -14.01 17.34 -16.21
C GLY A 167 -13.59 18.04 -14.92
#